data_AF-A0A929II77-F1
#
_entry.id   AF-A0A929II77-F1
#
_cell.length_a   1.000
_cell.length_b   1.000
_cell.length_c   1.000
_cell.angle_alpha   90.00
_cell.angle_beta   90.00
_cell.angle_gamma   90.00
#
_symmetry.space_group_name_H-M   'P 1'
#
loop_
_entity.id
_entity.type
_entity.pdbx_description
1 polymer ?
#
loop_
_entity_poly.entity_id
_entity_poly.type
_entity_poly.pdbx_seq_one_letter_code
_entity_poly.pdbx_strand_id
1 'polypeptide(L)' 'MAGDKVSMTFEVQEDAVKMLDYAAKMYGMPDRDKALRVLLDYLAKDANWNQIFSLIRCVRCSNKGGWKEPES' A
#
# COMPACT_ATOMS: atom_id res chain seq x y z
N MET A 1 10.30 10.80 -16.97
CA MET A 1 10.14 9.44 -17.50
C MET A 1 10.12 8.49 -16.31
N ALA A 2 9.16 7.56 -16.25
CA ALA A 2 9.22 6.52 -15.23
C ALA A 2 10.40 5.61 -15.57
N GLY A 3 11.33 5.41 -14.63
CA GLY A 3 12.46 4.50 -14.81
C GLY A 3 12.00 3.05 -15.02
N ASP A 4 12.97 2.16 -15.18
CA ASP A 4 12.68 0.76 -15.47
C ASP A 4 11.86 0.10 -14.36
N LYS A 5 10.82 -0.64 -14.76
CA LYS A 5 10.00 -1.43 -13.84
C LYS A 5 10.73 -2.76 -13.59
N VAL A 6 10.98 -3.06 -12.32
CA VAL A 6 11.56 -4.34 -11.90
C VAL A 6 10.48 -5.18 -11.25
N SER A 7 10.47 -6.49 -11.57
CA SER A 7 9.60 -7.47 -10.92
C SER A 7 10.34 -8.14 -9.77
N MET A 8 9.68 -8.27 -8.62
CA MET A 8 10.20 -8.97 -7.45
C MET A 8 9.04 -9.50 -6.60
N THR A 9 9.33 -10.47 -5.74
CA THR A 9 8.33 -11.13 -4.88
C THR A 9 8.41 -10.59 -3.45
N PHE A 10 7.26 -10.23 -2.90
CA PHE A 10 7.11 -9.87 -1.49
C PHE A 10 6.07 -10.78 -0.83
N GLU A 11 6.31 -11.12 0.43
CA GLU A 11 5.29 -11.71 1.28
C GLU A 11 4.53 -10.58 1.99
N VAL A 12 3.22 -10.52 1.75
CA VAL A 12 2.32 -9.53 2.35
C VAL A 12 1.05 -10.23 2.83
N GLN A 13 0.29 -9.56 3.70
CA GLN A 13 -0.97 -10.11 4.17
C GLN A 13 -2.06 -10.02 3.10
N GLU A 14 -2.99 -10.98 3.10
CA GLU A 14 -4.06 -11.09 2.11
C GLU A 14 -4.92 -9.82 2.00
N ASP A 15 -5.20 -9.17 3.13
CA ASP A 15 -5.98 -7.94 3.19
C ASP A 15 -5.23 -6.74 2.60
N ALA A 16 -3.90 -6.74 2.61
CA ALA A 16 -3.11 -5.73 1.90
C ALA A 16 -3.23 -5.91 0.37
N VAL A 17 -3.35 -7.15 -0.11
CA VAL A 17 -3.63 -7.41 -1.53
C VAL A 17 -5.02 -6.88 -1.89
N LYS A 18 -6.04 -7.17 -1.06
CA LYS A 18 -7.40 -6.64 -1.24
C LYS A 18 -7.43 -5.12 -1.23
N MET A 19 -6.66 -4.48 -0.35
CA MET A 19 -6.52 -3.02 -0.32
C MET A 19 -5.98 -2.47 -1.65
N LEU A 20 -4.95 -3.10 -2.23
CA LEU A 20 -4.38 -2.68 -3.51
C LEU A 20 -5.36 -2.89 -4.68
N ASP A 21 -6.08 -4.01 -4.69
CA ASP A 21 -7.12 -4.28 -5.69
C ASP A 21 -8.27 -3.28 -5.59
N TYR A 22 -8.71 -2.97 -4.36
CA TYR A 22 -9.72 -1.95 -4.10
C TYR A 22 -9.27 -0.58 -4.57
N ALA A 23 -8.05 -0.15 -4.23
CA ALA A 23 -7.49 1.12 -4.69
C ALA A 23 -7.40 1.16 -6.22
N ALA A 24 -6.96 0.07 -6.86
CA ALA A 24 -6.89 0.02 -8.31
C ALA A 24 -8.28 0.19 -8.94
N LYS A 25 -9.29 -0.53 -8.44
CA LYS A 25 -10.67 -0.42 -8.91
C LYS A 25 -11.28 0.96 -8.68
N MET A 26 -11.19 1.48 -7.46
CA MET A 26 -11.81 2.74 -7.05
C MET A 26 -11.26 3.93 -7.84
N TYR A 27 -9.96 3.94 -8.13
CA TYR A 27 -9.28 5.06 -8.79
C TYR A 27 -8.98 4.79 -10.28
N GLY A 28 -9.55 3.74 -10.87
CA GLY A 28 -9.41 3.43 -12.30
C GLY A 28 -7.97 3.12 -12.73
N MET A 29 -7.19 2.49 -11.86
CA MET A 29 -5.82 2.07 -12.16
C MET A 29 -5.82 0.73 -12.91
N PRO A 30 -4.81 0.47 -13.77
CA PRO A 30 -4.75 -0.76 -14.57
C PRO A 30 -4.62 -2.04 -13.74
N ASP A 31 -3.86 -1.99 -12.64
CA ASP A 31 -3.53 -3.14 -11.82
C ASP A 31 -3.12 -2.73 -10.40
N ARG A 32 -3.06 -3.72 -9.51
CA ARG A 32 -2.55 -3.56 -8.15
C ARG A 32 -1.09 -3.07 -8.11
N ASP A 33 -0.29 -3.41 -9.12
CA ASP A 33 1.11 -2.98 -9.20
C ASP A 33 1.22 -1.47 -9.39
N LYS A 34 0.28 -0.87 -10.13
CA LYS A 34 0.16 0.59 -10.25
C LYS A 34 -0.31 1.21 -8.95
N ALA A 35 -1.29 0.61 -8.26
CA ALA A 35 -1.70 1.07 -6.94
C ALA A 35 -0.54 1.07 -5.94
N LEU A 36 0.24 -0.02 -5.90
CA LEU A 36 1.42 -0.11 -5.02
C LEU A 36 2.46 0.97 -5.35
N ARG A 37 2.78 1.18 -6.63
CA ARG A 37 3.71 2.24 -7.04
C ARG A 37 3.23 3.63 -6.63
N VAL A 38 1.93 3.92 -6.74
CA VAL A 38 1.37 5.22 -6.29
C VAL A 38 1.56 5.40 -4.79
N LEU A 39 1.35 4.35 -3.98
CA LEU A 39 1.62 4.41 -2.54
C LEU A 39 3.10 4.62 -2.24
N LEU A 40 4.00 3.93 -2.97
CA LEU A 40 5.44 4.12 -2.82
C LEU A 40 5.88 5.53 -3.24
N ASP A 41 5.30 6.10 -4.30
CA ASP A 41 5.58 7.47 -4.75
C ASP A 41 5.14 8.49 -3.70
N TYR A 42 3.97 8.29 -3.07
CA TYR A 42 3.52 9.11 -1.94
C TYR A 42 4.47 8.98 -0.73
N LEU A 43 4.89 7.76 -0.40
CA LEU A 43 5.87 7.52 0.66
C LEU A 43 7.21 8.23 0.40
N ALA A 44 7.63 8.31 -0.85
CA ALA A 44 8.88 8.95 -1.25
C ALA A 44 8.81 10.49 -1.25
N LYS A 45 7.64 11.07 -1.54
CA LYS A 45 7.49 12.53 -1.73
C LYS A 45 6.90 13.25 -0.52
N ASP A 46 5.82 12.71 0.02
CA ASP A 46 4.92 13.47 0.89
C ASP A 46 4.81 12.88 2.30
N ALA A 47 5.13 11.59 2.48
CA ALA A 47 4.96 10.94 3.76
C ALA A 47 6.07 11.24 4.77
N ASN A 48 5.72 11.27 6.07
CA ASN A 48 6.68 11.39 7.15
C ASN A 48 7.23 10.01 7.56
N TRP A 49 8.49 9.75 7.24
CA TRP A 49 9.16 8.46 7.49
C TRP A 49 9.25 8.13 8.99
N ASN A 50 9.50 9.13 9.85
CA ASN A 50 9.58 8.91 11.30
C ASN A 50 8.22 8.48 11.86
N GLN A 51 7.13 9.04 11.34
CA GLN A 51 5.79 8.62 11.75
C GLN A 51 5.50 7.17 11.36
N ILE A 52 5.91 6.77 10.15
CA ILE A 52 5.63 5.44 9.60
C ILE A 52 6.49 4.36 10.27
N PHE A 53 7.80 4.60 10.42
CA PHE A 53 8.73 3.55 10.85
C PHE A 53 9.08 3.61 12.34
N SER A 54 8.94 4.76 13.02
CA SER A 54 9.31 4.89 14.44
C SER A 54 8.10 4.88 15.38
N LEU A 55 6.98 5.47 14.98
CA LEU A 55 5.80 5.66 15.84
C LEU A 55 4.72 4.60 15.62
N ILE A 56 4.31 4.37 14.37
CA ILE A 56 3.28 3.38 14.04
C ILE A 56 3.95 2.04 13.74
N ARG A 57 4.21 1.24 14.78
CA ARG A 57 4.60 -0.17 14.56
C ARG A 57 3.37 -0.90 14.04
N CYS A 58 3.48 -1.43 12.81
CA CYS A 58 2.52 -2.28 12.09
C CYS A 58 1.12 -2.36 12.73
N VAL A 59 0.07 -1.94 12.02
CA VAL A 59 -1.32 -1.94 12.51
C VAL A 59 -1.77 -3.28 13.14
N ARG A 60 -1.11 -4.38 12.78
CA ARG A 60 -1.33 -5.73 13.35
C ARG A 60 -0.62 -5.97 14.68
N CYS A 61 0.55 -5.37 14.91
CA CYS A 61 1.25 -5.45 16.20
C CYS A 61 0.48 -4.74 17.31
N SER A 62 -0.24 -3.66 16.99
CA SER A 62 -0.94 -2.85 18.00
C SER A 62 -2.43 -3.13 18.12
N ASN A 63 -3.13 -3.55 17.05
CA ASN A 63 -4.61 -3.53 17.03
C ASN A 63 -5.30 -4.83 16.59
N LYS A 64 -4.56 -5.95 16.42
CA LYS A 64 -5.06 -7.27 15.94
C LYS A 64 -5.92 -7.22 14.67
N GLY A 65 -5.91 -6.12 13.92
CA GLY A 65 -6.73 -5.90 12.74
C GLY A 65 -5.89 -5.58 11.52
N GLY A 66 -6.35 -6.04 10.36
CA GLY A 66 -5.86 -5.63 9.05
C GLY A 66 -6.69 -4.50 8.44
N TRP A 67 -6.41 -4.18 7.19
CA TRP A 67 -7.26 -3.37 6.35
C TRP A 67 -8.63 -4.05 6.17
N LYS A 68 -9.68 -3.25 6.15
CA LYS A 68 -11.04 -3.66 5.81
C LYS A 68 -11.55 -2.73 4.72
N GLU A 69 -12.28 -3.29 3.78
CA GLU A 69 -12.91 -2.50 2.73
C GLU A 69 -13.87 -1.47 3.36
N PRO A 70 -13.76 -0.18 2.98
CA PRO A 70 -14.73 0.82 3.41
C PRO A 70 -16.15 0.44 2.97
N GLU A 71 -17.13 0.53 3.87
CA GLU A 71 -18.53 0.33 3.51
C GLU A 71 -18.97 1.41 2.50
N SER A 72 -19.76 0.99 1.50
CA SER A 72 -20.16 1.82 0.34
C SER A 72 -21.25 2.82 0.69
#